data_AF-A0A4R6EQH4-F1
#
_entry.id   AF-A0A4R6EQH4-F1
#
_cell.length_a   1.000
_cell.length_b   1.000
_cell.length_c   1.000
_cell.angle_alpha   90.00
_cell.angle_beta   90.00
_cell.angle_gamma   90.00
#
_symmetry.space_group_name_H-M   'P 1'
#
loop_
_entity.id
_entity.type
_entity.pdbx_description
1 polymer ?
#
loop_
_entity_poly.entity_id
_entity_poly.type
_entity_poly.pdbx_seq_one_letter_code
_entity_poly.pdbx_strand_id
1 'polypeptide(L)'
;MRRLFNIAVFALLAYLIADRAMVHAQAGESGTITCQKGAELVKLDALGKGFGETASSVQGENFLSSCLVTGHGRVGNLIARD
;
A
#
# COMPACT_ATOMS: atom_id res chain seq x y z
N MET A 1 -2.07 -32.68 22.87
CA MET A 1 -2.45 -31.27 23.00
C MET A 1 -1.41 -30.30 22.43
N ARG A 2 -0.21 -30.15 23.02
CA ARG A 2 0.80 -29.18 22.52
C ARG A 2 1.22 -29.35 21.06
N ARG A 3 1.36 -30.60 20.57
CA ARG A 3 1.74 -30.86 19.16
C ARG A 3 0.68 -30.40 18.17
N LEU A 4 -0.59 -30.72 18.43
CA LEU A 4 -1.73 -30.28 17.60
C LEU A 4 -1.86 -28.76 17.57
N PHE A 5 -1.67 -28.11 18.72
CA PHE A 5 -1.69 -26.65 18.82
C PHE A 5 -0.60 -26.00 17.96
N ASN A 6 0.64 -26.50 18.05
CA ASN A 6 1.75 -25.96 17.26
C ASN A 6 1.51 -26.13 15.76
N ILE A 7 1.01 -27.28 15.33
CA ILE A 7 0.68 -27.54 13.92
C ILE A 7 -0.38 -26.56 13.42
N ALA A 8 -1.44 -26.33 14.20
CA ALA A 8 -2.47 -25.36 13.85
C ALA A 8 -1.93 -23.92 13.75
N VAL A 9 -1.05 -23.51 14.67
CA VAL A 9 -0.39 -22.20 14.64
C VAL A 9 0.50 -22.04 13.40
N PHE A 10 1.30 -23.06 13.07
CA PHE A 10 2.13 -23.02 11.86
C PHE A 10 1.30 -22.97 10.58
N ALA A 11 0.22 -23.75 10.51
CA ALA A 11 -0.70 -23.71 9.37
C ALA A 11 -1.37 -22.34 9.22
N LEU A 12 -1.80 -21.73 10.33
CA LEU A 12 -2.37 -20.39 10.34
C LEU A 12 -1.36 -19.34 9.87
N LEU A 13 -0.12 -19.39 10.37
CA LEU A 13 0.94 -18.46 9.96
C LEU A 13 1.27 -18.61 8.47
N ALA A 14 1.41 -19.85 7.99
CA ALA A 14 1.64 -20.11 6.57
C ALA A 14 0.50 -19.57 5.70
N TYR A 15 -0.75 -19.77 6.12
CA TYR A 15 -1.93 -19.23 5.44
C TYR A 15 -1.91 -17.70 5.39
N LEU A 16 -1.65 -17.02 6.51
CA LEU A 16 -1.61 -15.55 6.58
C LEU A 16 -0.46 -14.96 5.75
N ILE A 17 0.69 -15.65 5.71
CA ILE A 17 1.82 -15.23 4.88
C ILE A 17 1.49 -15.42 3.40
N ALA A 18 0.88 -16.54 3.02
CA ALA A 18 0.46 -16.81 1.65
C ALA A 18 -0.62 -15.82 1.19
N ASP A 19 -1.62 -15.55 2.01
CA ASP A 19 -2.68 -14.57 1.74
C ASP A 19 -2.10 -13.17 1.54
N ARG A 20 -1.20 -12.73 2.43
CA ARG A 20 -0.52 -11.43 2.28
C ARG A 20 0.36 -11.37 1.05
N ALA A 21 1.10 -12.43 0.75
CA ALA A 21 1.90 -12.52 -0.46
C ALA A 21 1.02 -12.51 -1.72
N MET A 22 -0.14 -13.15 -1.68
CA MET A 22 -1.14 -13.13 -2.74
C MET A 22 -1.78 -11.76 -2.90
N VAL A 23 -2.06 -11.01 -1.83
CA VAL A 23 -2.52 -9.62 -1.93
C VAL A 23 -1.43 -8.72 -2.54
N HIS A 24 -0.16 -8.94 -2.20
CA HIS A 24 0.97 -8.24 -2.84
C HIS A 24 1.23 -8.68 -4.29
N ALA A 25 0.91 -9.92 -4.66
CA ALA A 25 1.03 -10.44 -6.02
C ALA A 25 -0.20 -10.11 -6.90
N GLN A 26 -1.41 -10.02 -6.32
CA GLN A 26 -2.65 -9.62 -6.97
C GLN A 26 -2.80 -8.10 -7.11
N ALA A 27 -2.03 -7.31 -6.36
CA ALA A 27 -1.67 -5.94 -6.74
C ALA A 27 -0.90 -5.87 -8.09
N GLY A 28 -0.63 -7.02 -8.71
CA GLY A 28 -0.22 -7.21 -10.09
C GLY A 28 -1.36 -7.20 -11.13
N GLU A 29 -2.59 -6.76 -10.82
CA GLU A 29 -3.40 -6.10 -11.85
C GLU A 29 -2.63 -4.85 -12.29
N SER A 30 -2.01 -4.97 -13.46
CA SER A 30 -0.83 -4.21 -13.84
C SER A 30 -1.15 -2.71 -13.95
N GLY A 31 -0.81 -1.98 -12.88
CA GLY A 31 -0.70 -0.53 -12.90
C GLY A 31 -1.81 0.25 -12.20
N THR A 32 -2.70 -0.36 -11.41
CA THR A 32 -3.70 0.41 -10.64
C THR A 32 -3.60 0.25 -9.11
N ILE A 33 -3.62 1.36 -8.37
CA ILE A 33 -3.64 1.43 -6.90
C ILE A 33 -4.79 2.33 -6.43
N THR A 34 -5.14 2.32 -5.14
CA THR A 34 -6.14 3.27 -4.63
C THR A 34 -5.56 4.69 -4.51
N CYS A 35 -6.39 5.73 -4.60
CA CYS A 35 -5.98 7.12 -4.33
C CYS A 35 -5.29 7.26 -2.96
N GLN A 36 -5.79 6.55 -1.95
CA GLN A 36 -5.20 6.55 -0.61
C GLN A 36 -3.83 5.88 -0.57
N LYS A 37 -3.63 4.77 -1.30
CA LYS A 37 -2.31 4.13 -1.38
C LYS A 37 -1.32 4.99 -2.17
N GLY A 38 -1.77 5.66 -3.22
CA GLY A 38 -0.94 6.60 -3.97
C GLY A 38 -0.45 7.77 -3.09
N ALA A 39 -1.33 8.32 -2.24
CA ALA A 39 -0.99 9.39 -1.31
C ALA A 39 0.10 8.97 -0.30
N GLU A 40 0.01 7.75 0.23
CA GLU A 40 1.01 7.18 1.13
C GLU A 40 2.37 7.02 0.43
N LEU A 41 2.39 6.57 -0.82
CA LEU A 41 3.61 6.45 -1.62
C LEU A 41 4.25 7.81 -1.89
N VAL A 42 3.47 8.83 -2.21
CA VAL A 42 3.96 10.21 -2.39
C VAL A 42 4.58 10.75 -1.10
N LYS A 43 3.95 10.49 0.05
CA LYS A 43 4.51 10.86 1.37
C LYS A 43 5.84 10.15 1.63
N LEU A 44 5.90 8.83 1.40
CA LEU A 44 7.11 8.03 1.63
C LEU A 44 8.26 8.46 0.70
N ASP A 45 7.97 8.78 -0.55
CA ASP A 45 8.95 9.32 -1.50
C ASP A 45 9.49 10.68 -1.03
N ALA A 46 8.63 11.57 -0.53
CA ALA A 46 9.06 12.84 0.06
C ALA A 46 9.95 12.64 1.29
N LEU A 47 9.58 11.73 2.19
CA LEU A 47 10.43 11.37 3.33
C LEU A 47 11.80 10.84 2.88
N GLY A 48 11.82 9.96 1.87
CA GLY A 48 13.06 9.43 1.29
C GLY A 48 13.95 10.52 0.65
N LYS A 49 13.34 11.62 0.19
CA LYS A 49 14.04 12.80 -0.32
C LYS A 49 14.52 13.77 0.77
N GLY A 50 14.25 13.47 2.04
CA GLY A 50 14.68 14.28 3.19
C GLY A 50 13.71 15.40 3.56
N PHE A 51 12.48 15.41 3.03
CA PHE A 51 11.44 16.31 3.52
C PHE A 51 11.01 15.91 4.94
N GLY A 52 10.71 16.90 5.78
CA GLY A 52 10.16 16.65 7.12
C GLY A 52 8.75 16.03 7.07
N GLU A 53 8.31 15.45 8.18
CA GLU A 53 7.02 14.74 8.28
C GLU A 53 5.83 15.59 7.83
N THR A 54 5.76 16.85 8.27
CA THR A 54 4.67 17.78 7.89
C THR A 54 4.67 18.05 6.38
N ALA A 55 5.82 18.37 5.80
CA ALA A 55 5.93 18.64 4.36
C ALA A 55 5.61 17.41 3.51
N SER A 56 5.98 16.23 3.99
CA SER A 56 5.69 14.96 3.33
C SER A 56 4.20 14.60 3.43
N SER A 57 3.56 14.87 4.59
CA SER A 57 2.12 14.67 4.77
C SER A 57 1.30 15.56 3.85
N VAL A 58 1.65 16.85 3.76
CA VAL A 58 0.97 17.81 2.87
C VAL A 58 1.07 17.38 1.40
N GLN A 59 2.21 16.85 0.97
CA GLN A 59 2.36 16.32 -0.40
C GLN A 59 1.45 15.11 -0.65
N GLY A 60 1.35 14.19 0.32
CA GLY A 60 0.43 13.05 0.25
C GLY A 60 -1.04 13.48 0.19
N GLU A 61 -1.46 14.42 1.04
CA GLU A 61 -2.84 14.95 1.07
C GLU A 61 -3.21 15.72 -0.20
N ASN A 62 -2.28 16.50 -0.75
CA ASN A 62 -2.46 17.16 -2.05
C ASN A 62 -2.64 16.15 -3.18
N PHE A 63 -1.87 15.05 -3.17
CA PHE A 63 -2.08 13.96 -4.12
C PHE A 63 -3.45 13.29 -3.93
N LEU A 64 -3.83 12.99 -2.69
CA LEU A 64 -5.10 12.33 -2.36
C LEU A 64 -6.29 13.15 -2.87
N SER A 65 -6.34 14.43 -2.49
CA SER A 65 -7.40 15.35 -2.89
C SER A 65 -7.48 15.48 -4.41
N SER A 66 -6.34 15.64 -5.09
CA SER A 66 -6.31 15.70 -6.56
C SER A 66 -6.80 14.41 -7.21
N CYS A 67 -6.38 13.24 -6.70
CA CYS A 67 -6.77 11.93 -7.22
C CYS A 67 -8.28 11.68 -7.06
N LEU A 68 -8.86 12.02 -5.90
CA LEU A 68 -10.29 11.86 -5.66
C LEU A 68 -11.15 12.80 -6.54
N VAL A 69 -10.69 14.03 -6.79
CA VAL A 69 -11.41 14.99 -7.65
C VAL A 69 -11.33 14.60 -9.13
N THR A 70 -10.18 14.13 -9.58
CA THR A 70 -9.95 13.78 -11.00
C THR A 70 -10.28 12.32 -11.33
N GLY A 71 -10.57 11.51 -10.31
CA GLY A 71 -10.83 10.07 -10.40
C GLY A 71 -9.57 9.23 -10.70
N HIS A 72 -8.40 9.85 -10.81
CA HIS A 72 -7.13 9.16 -11.01
C HIS A 72 -5.92 10.01 -10.65
N GLY A 73 -4.80 9.37 -10.29
CA GLY A 73 -3.51 10.02 -10.04
C GLY A 73 -2.37 9.14 -10.51
N ARG A 74 -1.17 9.68 -10.73
CA ARG A 74 -0.01 8.85 -11.12
C ARG A 74 1.10 8.95 -10.09
N VAL A 75 1.61 7.81 -9.65
CA VAL A 75 2.73 7.70 -8.71
C VAL A 75 3.78 6.77 -9.31
N GLY A 76 4.86 7.35 -9.83
CA GLY A 76 5.86 6.59 -10.60
C GLY A 76 5.21 5.92 -11.82
N ASN A 77 5.24 4.58 -11.83
CA ASN A 77 4.66 3.72 -12.87
C ASN A 77 3.25 3.18 -12.50
N LEU A 78 2.67 3.65 -11.41
CA LEU A 78 1.36 3.23 -10.91
C LEU A 78 0.30 4.32 -11.18
N ILE A 79 -0.92 3.90 -11.50
CA ILE A 79 -2.09 4.76 -11.63
C ILE A 79 -2.98 4.57 -10.40
N ALA A 80 -3.08 5.58 -9.56
CA ALA A 80 -4.06 5.62 -8.50
C ALA A 80 -5.47 5.88 -9.07
N ARG A 81 -6.50 5.22 -8.55
CA ARG A 81 -7.93 5.45 -8.82
C ARG A 81 -8.73 5.26 -7.53
N ASP A 82 -9.94 5.81 -7.49
CA ASP A 82 -10.91 5.55 -6.42
C ASP A 82 -11.75 4.30 -6.74
#